data_AF-A0A1V9V9Y6-F1
#
_entry.id   AF-A0A1V9V9Y6-F1
#
_cell.length_a   1.000
_cell.length_b   1.000
_cell.length_c   1.000
_cell.angle_alpha   90.00
_cell.angle_beta   90.00
_cell.angle_gamma   90.00
#
_symmetry.space_group_name_H-M   'P 1'
#
loop_
_entity.id
_entity.type
_entity.pdbx_description
1 polymer ?
#
loop_
_entity_poly.entity_id
_entity_poly.type
_entity_poly.pdbx_seq_one_letter_code
_entity_poly.pdbx_strand_id
1 'polypeptide(L)'
;AKAGRYGGTYAHKDIAFEFGMWISAEFKIYLIKEFQRLKEEEQKQLGWDIRRNLTKLNYKIHTDAIKQNLIPKELTPAQINFVYASEADILNVALFGMTAKEWRESNPRLDGNIRDYADVNQLVCLANMESLNAHFIEEKLSQSVRLQKLNQLAINQMRILNTNIKQLERK
;
A
#
# COMPACT_ATOMS: atom_id res chain seq x y z
N ALA A 1 3.93 43.20 44.60
CA ALA A 1 5.20 42.50 44.34
C ALA A 1 5.25 42.08 42.87
N LYS A 2 6.25 42.52 42.10
CA LYS A 2 6.44 42.08 40.71
C LYS A 2 7.38 40.88 40.71
N ALA A 3 6.87 39.72 40.30
CA ALA A 3 7.70 38.53 40.12
C ALA A 3 8.69 38.77 38.97
N GLY A 4 9.96 38.40 39.15
CA GLY A 4 11.01 38.52 38.12
C GLY A 4 10.77 37.59 36.92
N ARG A 5 11.62 37.67 35.90
CA ARG A 5 11.49 36.95 34.60
C ARG A 5 11.37 35.42 34.72
N TYR A 6 11.74 34.84 35.86
CA TYR A 6 11.67 33.42 36.19
C TYR A 6 10.74 33.10 37.37
N GLY A 7 9.93 34.07 37.82
CA GLY A 7 9.01 33.89 38.94
C GLY A 7 7.70 33.24 38.50
N GLY A 8 7.35 32.13 39.13
CA GLY A 8 6.12 31.38 38.91
C GLY A 8 6.13 30.06 39.67
N THR A 9 4.99 29.38 39.71
CA THR A 9 4.87 28.02 40.27
C THR A 9 4.94 27.03 39.12
N TYR A 10 5.93 26.14 39.15
CA TYR A 10 6.09 25.07 38.16
C TYR A 10 5.41 23.80 38.66
N ALA A 11 4.70 23.11 37.77
CA ALA A 11 4.04 21.85 38.06
C ALA A 11 4.37 20.83 36.97
N HIS A 12 4.17 19.55 37.27
CA HIS A 12 4.22 18.51 36.25
C HIS A 12 3.20 18.82 35.15
N LYS A 13 3.54 18.51 33.89
CA LYS A 13 2.74 18.85 32.71
C LYS A 13 1.26 18.45 32.86
N ASP A 14 0.99 17.27 33.42
CA ASP A 14 -0.38 16.77 33.57
C ASP A 14 -1.17 17.60 34.59
N ILE A 15 -0.54 17.98 35.69
CA ILE A 15 -1.13 18.85 36.72
C ILE A 15 -1.40 20.24 36.14
N ALA A 16 -0.47 20.78 35.35
CA ALA A 16 -0.64 22.05 34.67
C ALA A 16 -1.77 22.02 33.63
N PHE A 17 -1.91 20.91 32.89
CA PHE A 17 -2.99 20.72 31.93
C PHE A 17 -4.35 20.61 32.61
N GLU A 18 -4.48 19.78 33.65
CA GLU A 18 -5.73 19.65 34.43
C GLU A 18 -6.15 20.99 35.04
N PHE A 19 -5.20 21.72 35.63
CA PHE A 19 -5.46 23.05 36.19
C PHE A 19 -5.89 24.05 35.10
N GLY A 20 -5.22 24.06 33.95
CA GLY A 20 -5.58 24.92 32.81
C GLY A 20 -6.96 24.58 32.23
N MET A 21 -7.31 23.29 32.14
CA MET A 21 -8.62 22.83 31.69
C MET A 21 -9.74 23.18 32.66
N TRP A 22 -9.46 23.15 33.96
CA TRP A 22 -10.43 23.54 34.99
C TRP A 22 -10.73 25.03 34.96
N ILE A 23 -9.71 25.87 34.69
CA ILE A 23 -9.86 27.33 34.65
C ILE A 23 -10.47 27.82 33.33
N SER A 24 -10.17 27.17 32.20
CA SER A 24 -10.60 27.64 30.88
C SER A 24 -11.20 26.51 30.04
N ALA A 25 -12.49 26.64 29.75
CA ALA A 25 -13.19 25.76 28.81
C ALA A 25 -12.63 25.86 27.38
N GLU A 26 -12.16 27.05 26.97
CA GLU A 26 -11.53 27.25 25.65
C GLU A 26 -10.21 26.49 25.55
N PHE A 27 -9.38 26.54 26.60
CA PHE A 27 -8.13 25.79 26.66
C PHE A 27 -8.38 24.28 26.56
N LYS A 28 -9.40 23.77 27.27
CA LYS A 28 -9.82 22.38 27.19
C LYS A 28 -10.23 21.98 25.77
N ILE A 29 -11.03 22.79 25.09
CA ILE A 29 -11.44 22.54 23.70
C ILE A 29 -10.23 22.52 22.77
N TYR A 30 -9.30 23.48 22.93
CA TYR A 30 -8.10 23.56 22.11
C TYR A 30 -7.23 22.32 22.26
N LEU A 31 -7.03 21.84 23.49
CA LEU A 31 -6.22 20.66 23.77
C LEU A 31 -6.87 19.37 23.21
N ILE A 32 -8.20 19.24 23.29
CA ILE A 32 -8.92 18.13 22.67
C ILE A 32 -8.75 18.14 21.15
N LYS A 33 -8.91 19.31 20.50
CA LYS A 33 -8.73 19.44 19.05
C LYS A 33 -7.31 19.11 18.62
N GLU A 34 -6.32 19.57 19.37
CA GLU A 34 -4.92 19.32 19.07
C GLU A 34 -4.54 17.84 19.25
N PHE A 35 -5.08 17.19 20.28
CA PHE A 35 -4.94 15.74 20.45
C PHE A 35 -5.58 14.96 19.32
N GLN A 36 -6.77 15.35 18.85
CA GLN A 36 -7.43 14.75 17.69
C GLN A 36 -6.59 14.93 16.42
N ARG A 37 -6.03 16.13 16.18
CA ARG A 37 -5.14 16.41 15.04
C ARG A 37 -3.91 15.49 15.05
N LEU A 38 -3.26 15.34 16.20
CA LEU A 38 -2.08 14.47 16.34
C LEU A 38 -2.42 13.00 16.12
N LYS A 39 -3.54 12.52 16.67
CA LYS A 39 -4.06 11.17 16.45
C LYS A 39 -4.27 10.88 14.96
N GLU A 40 -4.87 11.81 14.23
CA GLU A 40 -5.10 11.66 12.79
C GLU A 40 -3.79 11.63 11.99
N GLU A 41 -2.80 12.45 12.35
CA GLU A 41 -1.48 12.45 11.72
C GLU A 41 -0.72 11.14 11.97
N GLU A 42 -0.72 10.66 13.21
CA GLU A 42 -0.07 9.40 13.59
C GLU A 42 -0.74 8.20 12.89
N GLN A 43 -2.07 8.17 12.81
CA GLN A 43 -2.79 7.11 12.10
C GLN A 43 -2.47 7.09 10.59
N LYS A 44 -2.28 8.26 9.97
CA LYS A 44 -1.86 8.35 8.56
C LYS A 44 -0.46 7.78 8.36
N GLN A 45 0.49 8.11 9.23
CA GLN A 45 1.86 7.57 9.17
C GLN A 45 1.87 6.05 9.36
N LEU A 46 1.15 5.55 10.39
CA LEU A 46 1.06 4.12 10.67
C LEU A 46 0.46 3.35 9.48
N GLY A 47 -0.61 3.89 8.88
CA GLY A 47 -1.22 3.30 7.68
C GLY A 47 -0.28 3.29 6.48
N TRP A 48 0.53 4.34 6.30
CA TRP A 48 1.53 4.42 5.24
C TRP A 48 2.67 3.40 5.43
N ASP A 49 3.18 3.27 6.66
CA ASP A 49 4.23 2.30 7.00
C ASP A 49 3.76 0.84 6.83
N ILE A 50 2.53 0.53 7.26
CA ILE A 50 1.94 -0.80 7.09
C ILE A 50 1.79 -1.13 5.60
N ARG A 51 1.27 -0.19 4.79
CA ARG A 51 1.14 -0.39 3.33
C ARG A 51 2.49 -0.65 2.70
N ARG A 52 3.52 0.15 3.03
CA ARG A 52 4.86 -0.01 2.48
C ARG A 52 5.50 -1.35 2.85
N ASN A 53 5.37 -1.74 4.12
CA ASN A 53 5.89 -3.02 4.61
C ASN A 53 5.16 -4.21 3.96
N LEU A 54 3.84 -4.13 3.81
CA LEU A 54 3.05 -5.16 3.14
C LEU A 54 3.46 -5.31 1.66
N THR A 55 3.59 -4.21 0.91
CA THR A 55 4.06 -4.25 -0.47
C THR A 55 5.46 -4.86 -0.58
N LYS A 56 6.39 -4.47 0.30
CA LYS A 56 7.76 -5.01 0.29
C LYS A 56 7.80 -6.51 0.62
N LEU A 57 6.99 -6.95 1.57
CA LEU A 57 6.88 -8.34 1.96
C LEU A 57 6.25 -9.19 0.84
N ASN A 58 5.19 -8.69 0.21
CA ASN A 58 4.56 -9.34 -0.95
C ASN A 58 5.53 -9.48 -2.12
N TYR A 59 6.28 -8.43 -2.45
CA TYR A 59 7.30 -8.50 -3.50
C TYR A 59 8.36 -9.57 -3.20
N LYS A 60 8.80 -9.67 -1.95
CA LYS A 60 9.79 -10.69 -1.53
C LYS A 60 9.23 -12.10 -1.65
N ILE A 61 8.02 -12.35 -1.14
CA ILE A 61 7.36 -13.66 -1.23
C ILE A 61 7.19 -14.08 -2.68
N HIS A 62 6.72 -13.17 -3.53
CA HIS A 62 6.54 -13.43 -4.96
C HIS A 62 7.86 -13.75 -5.67
N THR A 63 8.89 -12.94 -5.43
CA THR A 63 10.22 -13.15 -6.00
C THR A 63 10.84 -14.48 -5.54
N ASP A 64 10.69 -14.82 -4.26
CA ASP A 64 11.21 -16.06 -3.70
C ASP A 64 10.49 -17.29 -4.29
N ALA A 65 9.16 -17.24 -4.46
CA ALA A 65 8.39 -18.31 -5.09
C ALA A 65 8.82 -18.55 -6.55
N ILE A 66 9.04 -17.48 -7.33
CA ILE A 66 9.58 -17.58 -8.70
C ILE A 66 10.96 -18.23 -8.66
N LYS A 67 11.86 -17.74 -7.81
CA LYS A 67 13.25 -18.22 -7.74
C LYS A 67 13.35 -19.69 -7.37
N GLN A 68 12.50 -20.17 -6.46
CA GLN A 68 12.55 -21.55 -5.97
C GLN A 68 11.88 -22.55 -6.92
N ASN A 69 10.82 -22.16 -7.61
CA ASN A 69 9.99 -23.10 -8.38
C ASN A 69 10.13 -22.96 -9.90
N LEU A 70 10.46 -21.77 -10.41
CA LEU A 70 10.48 -21.49 -11.85
C LEU A 70 11.88 -21.31 -12.43
N ILE A 71 12.90 -21.05 -11.60
CA ILE A 71 14.28 -20.81 -12.04
C ILE A 71 15.16 -22.05 -11.80
N PRO A 72 15.49 -22.86 -12.83
CA PRO A 72 16.52 -23.88 -12.74
C PRO A 72 17.90 -23.31 -12.40
N LYS A 73 18.73 -24.14 -11.73
CA LYS A 73 20.06 -23.73 -11.19
C LYS A 73 21.09 -23.29 -12.23
N GLU A 74 20.86 -23.55 -13.52
CA GLU A 74 21.84 -23.36 -14.61
C GLU A 74 21.45 -22.24 -15.60
N LEU A 75 20.41 -21.45 -15.30
CA LEU A 75 19.99 -20.37 -16.18
C LEU A 75 20.96 -19.17 -16.18
N THR A 76 21.12 -18.57 -17.36
CA THR A 76 21.86 -17.32 -17.52
C THR A 76 21.09 -16.14 -16.90
N PRO A 77 21.77 -15.05 -16.47
CA PRO A 77 21.10 -13.86 -15.95
C PRO A 77 20.04 -13.26 -16.90
N ALA A 78 20.27 -13.35 -18.21
CA ALA A 78 19.30 -12.87 -19.21
C ALA A 78 18.01 -13.72 -19.22
N GLN A 79 18.14 -15.05 -19.12
CA GLN A 79 16.99 -15.95 -19.03
C GLN A 79 16.22 -15.75 -17.72
N ILE A 80 16.93 -15.52 -16.61
CA ILE A 80 16.34 -15.18 -15.32
C ILE A 80 15.48 -13.91 -15.41
N ASN A 81 16.04 -12.85 -16.01
CA ASN A 81 15.31 -11.60 -16.22
C ASN A 81 14.07 -11.80 -17.11
N PHE A 82 14.17 -12.66 -18.13
CA PHE A 82 13.02 -12.98 -18.98
C PHE A 82 11.90 -13.68 -18.21
N VAL A 83 12.23 -14.63 -17.33
CA VAL A 83 11.23 -15.31 -16.48
C VAL A 83 10.56 -14.32 -15.52
N TYR A 84 11.34 -13.45 -14.88
CA TYR A 84 10.77 -12.40 -14.02
C TYR A 84 9.86 -11.43 -14.78
N ALA A 85 10.28 -10.98 -15.97
CA ALA A 85 9.47 -10.11 -16.81
C ALA A 85 8.17 -10.79 -17.26
N SER A 86 8.25 -12.06 -17.67
CA SER A 86 7.08 -12.87 -18.04
C SER A 86 6.09 -13.03 -16.90
N GLU A 87 6.57 -13.33 -15.69
CA GLU A 87 5.72 -13.46 -14.50
C GLU A 87 5.10 -12.12 -14.05
N ALA A 88 5.83 -11.01 -14.20
CA ALA A 88 5.28 -9.68 -13.96
C ALA A 88 4.18 -9.33 -14.97
N ASP A 89 4.34 -9.75 -16.23
CA ASP A 89 3.33 -9.52 -17.27
C ASP A 89 2.05 -10.32 -17.05
N ILE A 90 2.08 -11.50 -16.42
CA ILE A 90 0.84 -12.20 -16.00
C ILE A 90 -0.03 -11.30 -15.15
N LEU A 91 0.57 -10.61 -14.17
CA LEU A 91 -0.15 -9.73 -13.25
C LEU A 91 -0.70 -8.50 -13.99
N ASN A 92 0.08 -7.95 -14.91
CA ASN A 92 -0.34 -6.82 -15.74
C ASN A 92 -1.51 -7.21 -16.65
N VAL A 93 -1.42 -8.36 -17.32
CA VAL A 93 -2.49 -8.87 -18.19
C VAL A 93 -3.73 -9.23 -17.38
N ALA A 94 -3.57 -9.80 -16.17
CA ALA A 94 -4.70 -10.14 -15.31
C ALA A 94 -5.53 -8.92 -14.89
N LEU A 95 -4.90 -7.77 -14.63
CA LEU A 95 -5.59 -6.56 -14.17
C LEU A 95 -5.91 -5.56 -15.27
N PHE A 96 -4.95 -5.29 -16.15
CA PHE A 96 -5.02 -4.24 -17.18
C PHE A 96 -5.32 -4.78 -18.57
N GLY A 97 -5.23 -6.10 -18.78
CA GLY A 97 -5.46 -6.72 -20.09
C GLY A 97 -4.34 -6.49 -21.10
N MET A 98 -3.18 -6.01 -20.68
CA MET A 98 -2.03 -5.72 -21.54
C MET A 98 -0.71 -6.01 -20.83
N THR A 99 0.32 -6.29 -21.63
CA THR A 99 1.71 -6.46 -21.19
C THR A 99 2.40 -5.10 -20.99
N ALA A 100 3.52 -5.10 -20.27
CA ALA A 100 4.33 -3.90 -20.10
C ALA A 100 4.85 -3.34 -21.44
N LYS A 101 5.07 -4.21 -22.43
CA LYS A 101 5.49 -3.80 -23.78
C LYS A 101 4.36 -3.07 -24.52
N GLU A 102 3.18 -3.66 -24.59
CA GLU A 102 2.00 -3.06 -25.24
C GLU A 102 1.61 -1.72 -24.59
N TRP A 103 1.77 -1.61 -23.27
CA TRP A 103 1.56 -0.36 -22.57
C TRP A 103 2.56 0.74 -22.98
N ARG A 104 3.86 0.42 -23.11
CA ARG A 104 4.87 1.40 -23.58
C ARG A 104 4.63 1.82 -25.03
N GLU A 105 4.24 0.87 -25.88
CA GLU A 105 3.94 1.15 -27.30
C GLU A 105 2.70 2.05 -27.45
N SER A 106 1.68 1.86 -26.62
CA SER A 106 0.49 2.72 -26.60
C SER A 106 0.71 4.07 -25.91
N ASN A 107 1.74 4.20 -25.06
CA ASN A 107 2.05 5.41 -24.30
C ASN A 107 3.48 5.93 -24.55
N PRO A 108 3.85 6.28 -25.79
CA PRO A 108 5.23 6.65 -26.15
C PRO A 108 5.73 7.98 -25.54
N ARG A 109 4.82 8.78 -24.95
CA ARG A 109 5.13 10.07 -24.32
C ARG A 109 5.16 10.01 -22.80
N LEU A 110 4.78 8.88 -22.20
CA LEU A 110 4.77 8.68 -20.75
C LEU A 110 6.05 7.95 -20.35
N ASP A 111 6.72 8.47 -19.32
CA ASP A 111 7.88 7.82 -18.72
C ASP A 111 7.44 6.86 -17.60
N GLY A 112 8.20 5.79 -17.34
CA GLY A 112 7.90 4.80 -16.29
C GLY A 112 7.19 3.53 -16.77
N ASN A 113 6.39 2.92 -15.88
CA ASN A 113 5.72 1.64 -16.07
C ASN A 113 4.21 1.76 -15.83
N ILE A 114 3.39 0.85 -16.38
CA ILE A 114 1.92 0.83 -16.21
C ILE A 114 1.49 0.94 -14.74
N ARG A 115 2.27 0.37 -13.82
CA ARG A 115 1.99 0.39 -12.38
C ARG A 115 2.13 1.78 -11.75
N ASP A 116 2.95 2.66 -12.32
CA ASP A 116 3.14 4.04 -11.82
C ASP A 116 1.91 4.92 -12.09
N TYR A 117 1.09 4.53 -13.06
CA TYR A 117 -0.15 5.20 -13.45
C TYR A 117 -1.41 4.48 -12.94
N ALA A 118 -1.24 3.47 -12.07
CA ALA A 118 -2.34 2.72 -11.49
C ALA A 118 -2.99 3.46 -10.30
N ASP A 119 -4.31 3.36 -10.18
CA ASP A 119 -5.02 3.91 -9.03
C ASP A 119 -4.78 3.08 -7.74
N VAL A 120 -5.20 3.62 -6.59
CA VAL A 120 -4.98 2.97 -5.28
C VAL A 120 -5.65 1.59 -5.21
N ASN A 121 -6.83 1.41 -5.81
CA ASN A 121 -7.52 0.12 -5.81
C ASN A 121 -6.80 -0.91 -6.67
N GLN A 122 -6.32 -0.48 -7.84
CA GLN A 122 -5.50 -1.29 -8.73
C GLN A 122 -4.20 -1.73 -8.06
N LEU A 123 -3.54 -0.82 -7.32
CA LEU A 123 -2.34 -1.15 -6.55
C LEU A 123 -2.61 -2.16 -5.42
N VAL A 124 -3.73 -2.03 -4.71
CA VAL A 124 -4.14 -3.02 -3.70
C VAL A 124 -4.44 -4.38 -4.34
N CYS A 125 -5.12 -4.37 -5.48
CA CYS A 125 -5.43 -5.59 -6.22
C CYS A 125 -4.14 -6.29 -6.70
N LEU A 126 -3.19 -5.53 -7.26
CA LEU A 126 -1.86 -6.04 -7.65
C LEU A 126 -1.13 -6.68 -6.46
N ALA A 127 -1.06 -5.99 -5.32
CA ALA A 127 -0.36 -6.51 -4.14
C ALA A 127 -0.97 -7.84 -3.65
N ASN A 128 -2.29 -8.00 -3.74
CA ASN A 128 -2.95 -9.24 -3.38
C ASN A 128 -2.69 -10.36 -4.41
N MET A 129 -2.78 -10.03 -5.70
CA MET A 129 -2.48 -10.97 -6.78
C MET A 129 -1.03 -11.46 -6.75
N GLU A 130 -0.07 -10.63 -6.36
CA GLU A 130 1.33 -11.04 -6.17
C GLU A 130 1.46 -12.15 -5.12
N SER A 131 0.80 -11.99 -3.98
CA SER A 131 0.80 -12.99 -2.91
C SER A 131 0.14 -14.30 -3.36
N LEU A 132 -0.99 -14.22 -4.05
CA LEU A 132 -1.71 -15.42 -4.53
C LEU A 132 -0.99 -16.11 -5.69
N ASN A 133 -0.37 -15.34 -6.59
CA ASN A 133 0.42 -15.92 -7.66
C ASN A 133 1.62 -16.69 -7.11
N ALA A 134 2.28 -16.18 -6.05
CA ALA A 134 3.34 -16.90 -5.35
C ALA A 134 2.86 -18.26 -4.83
N HIS A 135 1.69 -18.27 -4.17
CA HIS A 135 1.08 -19.52 -3.70
C HIS A 135 0.74 -20.48 -4.85
N PHE A 136 0.18 -19.98 -5.95
CA PHE A 136 -0.12 -20.82 -7.12
C PHE A 136 1.13 -21.39 -7.80
N ILE A 137 2.25 -20.67 -7.74
CA ILE A 137 3.55 -21.16 -8.22
C ILE A 137 4.03 -22.33 -7.34
N GLU A 138 3.87 -22.24 -6.02
CA GLU A 138 4.17 -23.34 -5.08
C GLU A 138 3.27 -24.57 -5.32
N GLU A 139 2.00 -24.36 -5.66
CA GLU A 139 1.07 -25.41 -6.08
C GLU A 139 1.37 -25.98 -7.48
N LYS A 140 2.41 -25.48 -8.17
CA LYS A 140 2.85 -25.89 -9.51
C LYS A 140 1.75 -25.73 -10.58
N LEU A 141 0.86 -24.74 -10.40
CA LEU A 141 -0.14 -24.43 -11.42
C LEU A 141 0.51 -23.82 -12.66
N SER A 142 0.02 -24.22 -13.84
CA SER A 142 0.51 -23.68 -15.11
C SER A 142 0.22 -22.18 -15.22
N GLN A 143 1.08 -21.48 -15.95
CA GLN A 143 0.98 -20.03 -16.13
C GLN A 143 -0.40 -19.58 -16.67
N SER A 144 -0.97 -20.35 -17.59
CA SER A 144 -2.30 -20.07 -18.18
C SER A 144 -3.43 -20.20 -17.17
N VAL A 145 -3.40 -21.24 -16.33
CA VAL A 145 -4.41 -21.45 -15.27
C VAL A 145 -4.30 -20.36 -14.21
N ARG A 146 -3.07 -19.99 -13.84
CA ARG A 146 -2.81 -18.89 -12.90
C ARG A 146 -3.39 -17.57 -13.43
N LEU A 147 -3.12 -17.23 -14.69
CA LEU A 147 -3.65 -16.02 -15.32
C LEU A 147 -5.18 -15.96 -15.26
N GLN A 148 -5.87 -17.04 -15.61
CA GLN A 148 -7.34 -17.08 -15.56
C GLN A 148 -7.88 -16.88 -14.14
N LYS A 149 -7.31 -17.56 -13.14
CA LYS A 149 -7.70 -17.40 -11.74
C LYS A 149 -7.44 -15.97 -11.23
N LEU A 150 -6.28 -15.40 -11.55
CA LEU A 150 -5.91 -14.05 -11.15
C LEU A 150 -6.80 -13.00 -11.81
N ASN A 151 -7.17 -13.15 -13.08
CA ASN A 151 -8.07 -12.24 -13.77
C ASN A 151 -9.49 -12.27 -13.15
N GLN A 152 -10.03 -13.46 -12.88
CA GLN A 152 -11.33 -13.58 -12.20
C GLN A 152 -11.31 -12.91 -10.82
N LEU A 153 -10.23 -13.10 -10.08
CA LEU A 153 -10.02 -12.44 -8.79
C LEU A 153 -9.95 -10.92 -8.93
N ALA A 154 -9.18 -10.41 -9.89
CA ALA A 154 -9.02 -8.98 -10.15
C ALA A 154 -10.36 -8.32 -10.46
N ILE A 155 -11.16 -8.92 -11.35
CA ILE A 155 -12.50 -8.44 -11.70
C ILE A 155 -13.40 -8.35 -10.46
N ASN A 156 -13.39 -9.38 -9.62
CA ASN A 156 -14.21 -9.40 -8.41
C ASN A 156 -13.76 -8.35 -7.38
N GLN A 157 -12.45 -8.20 -7.15
CA GLN A 157 -11.90 -7.21 -6.22
C GLN A 157 -12.16 -5.78 -6.68
N MET A 158 -11.92 -5.47 -7.95
CA MET A 158 -12.17 -4.15 -8.51
C MET A 158 -13.66 -3.77 -8.42
N ARG A 159 -14.57 -4.74 -8.60
CA ARG A 159 -16.02 -4.52 -8.40
C ARG A 159 -16.34 -4.09 -6.97
N ILE A 160 -15.78 -4.78 -5.98
CA ILE A 160 -16.02 -4.49 -4.55
C ILE A 160 -15.41 -3.14 -4.16
N LEU A 161 -14.14 -2.91 -4.49
CA LEU A 161 -13.40 -1.70 -4.12
C LEU A 161 -14.05 -0.44 -4.72
N ASN A 162 -14.46 -0.50 -5.98
CA ASN A 162 -15.15 0.63 -6.63
C ASN A 162 -16.57 0.87 -6.06
N THR A 163 -17.22 -0.15 -5.50
CA THR A 163 -18.54 0.00 -4.87
C THR A 163 -18.42 0.69 -3.51
N ASN A 164 -17.41 0.35 -2.71
CA ASN A 164 -17.18 0.94 -1.39
C ASN A 164 -16.83 2.44 -1.48
N ILE A 165 -16.05 2.87 -2.47
CA ILE A 165 -15.73 4.30 -2.67
C ILE A 165 -16.98 5.11 -3.00
N LYS A 166 -17.84 4.61 -3.90
CA LYS A 166 -19.11 5.30 -4.23
C LYS A 166 -20.04 5.47 -3.02
N GLN A 167 -19.94 4.61 -2.01
CA GLN A 167 -20.71 4.75 -0.77
C GLN A 167 -20.06 5.74 0.20
N LEU A 168 -18.73 5.87 0.19
CA LEU A 168 -17.98 6.83 0.99
C LEU A 168 -18.10 8.26 0.44
N GLU A 169 -18.10 8.45 -0.88
CA GLU A 169 -18.30 9.76 -1.53
C GLU A 169 -19.73 10.31 -1.40
N ARG A 170 -20.69 9.46 -0.99
CA ARG A 170 -22.10 9.84 -0.76
C ARG A 170 -22.41 10.23 0.68
N LYS A 171 -21.46 10.12 1.59
CA LYS A 171 -21.57 10.56 2.99
C LYS A 171 -20.82 11.86 3.20
#